data_AF-A0A9P4QM52-F1
#
_entry.id   AF-A0A9P4QM52-F1
#
_cell.length_a   1.000
_cell.length_b   1.000
_cell.length_c   1.000
_cell.angle_alpha   90.00
_cell.angle_beta   90.00
_cell.angle_gamma   90.00
#
_symmetry.space_group_name_H-M   'P 1'
#
loop_
_entity.id
_entity.type
_entity.pdbx_description
1 polymer ?
#
loop_
_entity_poly.entity_id
_entity_poly.type
_entity_poly.pdbx_seq_one_letter_code
_entity_poly.pdbx_strand_id
1 'polypeptide(L)'
;MPSLPALTIYGFALPTFISAIITLTNPALGLDTLALSLEAAPAIKASSLGAIAVSLYYTLAAYQENRLFFKLTIPMRLFTTSIVWNMGPGCRSLGWFEGLGALATGLALLLV
;
A
#
# COMPACT_ATOMS: atom_id res chain seq x y z
N MET A 1 22.52 -8.61 0.20
CA MET A 1 21.42 -8.56 1.19
C MET A 1 20.64 -7.28 0.93
N PRO A 2 19.29 -7.31 0.95
CA PRO A 2 18.50 -6.09 0.76
C PRO A 2 18.80 -5.07 1.85
N SER A 3 18.84 -3.80 1.49
CA SER A 3 19.03 -2.71 2.44
C SER A 3 17.83 -2.53 3.37
N LEU A 4 18.02 -1.81 4.49
CA LEU A 4 16.92 -1.50 5.41
C LEU A 4 15.74 -0.81 4.69
N PRO A 5 15.92 0.22 3.84
CA PRO A 5 14.83 0.77 3.05
C PRO A 5 14.16 -0.26 2.14
N ALA A 6 14.92 -1.09 1.43
CA ALA A 6 14.37 -2.11 0.56
C ALA A 6 13.50 -3.12 1.35
N LEU A 7 13.91 -3.51 2.55
CA LEU A 7 13.10 -4.34 3.44
C LEU A 7 11.77 -3.68 3.82
N THR A 8 11.74 -2.37 4.08
CA THR A 8 10.47 -1.67 4.36
C THR A 8 9.55 -1.63 3.14
N ILE A 9 10.11 -1.51 1.94
CA ILE A 9 9.34 -1.52 0.68
C ILE A 9 8.77 -2.91 0.42
N TYR A 10 9.55 -3.98 0.61
CA TYR A 10 9.04 -5.35 0.54
C TYR A 10 7.96 -5.61 1.60
N GLY A 11 8.18 -5.13 2.82
CA GLY A 11 7.23 -5.27 3.93
C GLY A 11 5.89 -4.56 3.66
N PHE A 12 5.88 -3.51 2.84
CA PHE A 12 4.65 -2.90 2.36
C PHE A 12 4.05 -3.64 1.16
N ALA A 13 4.87 -3.97 0.15
CA ALA A 13 4.40 -4.53 -1.11
C ALA A 13 3.79 -5.92 -0.96
N LEU A 14 4.38 -6.80 -0.14
CA LEU A 14 3.90 -8.19 -0.01
C LEU A 14 2.51 -8.30 0.61
N PRO A 15 2.20 -7.65 1.76
CA PRO A 15 0.84 -7.67 2.31
C PRO A 15 -0.18 -7.05 1.37
N THR A 16 0.16 -5.93 0.73
CA THR A 16 -0.74 -5.26 -0.23
C THR A 16 -1.02 -6.15 -1.43
N PHE A 17 0.00 -6.84 -1.96
CA PHE A 17 -0.17 -7.80 -3.06
C PHE A 17 -1.11 -8.95 -2.68
N ILE A 18 -0.89 -9.57 -1.53
CA ILE A 18 -1.71 -10.69 -1.04
C ILE A 18 -3.15 -10.22 -0.81
N SER A 19 -3.33 -9.11 -0.10
CA SER A 19 -4.66 -8.53 0.16
C SER A 19 -5.37 -8.21 -1.15
N ALA A 20 -4.67 -7.63 -2.13
CA ALA A 20 -5.26 -7.29 -3.42
C ALA A 20 -5.67 -8.53 -4.23
N ILE A 21 -4.90 -9.62 -4.21
CA ILE A 21 -5.31 -10.89 -4.86
C ILE A 21 -6.56 -11.47 -4.19
N ILE A 22 -6.59 -11.47 -2.85
CA ILE A 22 -7.74 -11.95 -2.09
C ILE A 22 -8.99 -11.12 -2.41
N THR A 23 -8.88 -9.79 -2.38
CA THR A 23 -10.01 -8.90 -2.68
C THR A 23 -10.43 -8.94 -4.16
N LEU A 24 -9.50 -9.15 -5.09
CA LEU A 24 -9.82 -9.30 -6.51
C LEU A 24 -10.66 -10.55 -6.79
N THR A 25 -10.31 -11.66 -6.12
CA THR A 25 -11.00 -12.96 -6.26
C THR A 25 -12.28 -13.02 -5.45
N ASN A 26 -12.32 -12.34 -4.30
CA ASN A 26 -13.48 -12.23 -3.43
C ASN A 26 -13.75 -10.76 -3.02
N PRO A 27 -14.44 -9.98 -3.88
CA PRO A 27 -14.66 -8.55 -3.65
C PRO A 27 -15.59 -8.26 -2.47
N ALA A 28 -16.40 -9.23 -2.03
CA ALA A 28 -17.26 -9.07 -0.85
C ALA A 28 -16.45 -8.73 0.40
N LEU A 29 -15.25 -9.30 0.57
CA LEU A 29 -14.35 -8.99 1.68
C LEU A 29 -13.94 -7.51 1.69
N GLY A 30 -13.65 -6.94 0.52
CA GLY A 30 -13.29 -5.52 0.41
C GLY A 30 -14.47 -4.59 0.67
N LEU A 31 -15.66 -4.97 0.20
CA LEU A 31 -16.90 -4.24 0.45
C LEU A 31 -17.26 -4.25 1.93
N ASP A 32 -17.20 -5.41 2.60
CA ASP A 32 -17.50 -5.55 4.02
C ASP A 32 -16.50 -4.77 4.88
N THR A 33 -15.20 -4.87 4.58
CA THR A 33 -14.14 -4.17 5.31
C THR A 33 -14.33 -2.65 5.27
N LEU A 34 -14.78 -2.13 4.13
CA LEU A 34 -14.97 -0.70 3.92
C LEU A 34 -16.43 -0.24 4.15
N ALA A 35 -17.32 -1.15 4.55
CA ALA A 35 -18.76 -0.91 4.69
C ALA A 35 -19.41 -0.27 3.44
N LEU A 36 -19.06 -0.77 2.26
CA LEU A 36 -19.52 -0.27 0.96
C LEU A 36 -20.69 -1.09 0.39
N SER A 37 -21.51 -0.46 -0.45
CA SER A 37 -22.59 -1.15 -1.17
C SER A 37 -22.05 -2.07 -2.28
N LEU A 38 -22.85 -3.07 -2.68
CA LEU A 38 -22.52 -3.98 -3.78
C LEU A 38 -22.23 -3.29 -5.11
N GLU A 39 -22.78 -2.09 -5.31
CA GLU A 39 -22.55 -1.27 -6.51
C GLU A 39 -21.08 -0.82 -6.63
N ALA A 40 -20.33 -0.78 -5.52
CA ALA A 40 -18.91 -0.46 -5.54
C ALA A 40 -18.01 -1.65 -5.95
N ALA A 41 -18.56 -2.85 -6.20
CA ALA A 41 -17.77 -4.03 -6.54
C ALA A 41 -16.82 -3.84 -7.73
N PRO A 42 -17.22 -3.19 -8.86
CA PRO A 42 -16.30 -2.92 -9.96
C PRO A 42 -15.11 -2.03 -9.55
N ALA A 43 -15.37 -1.02 -8.71
CA ALA A 43 -14.33 -0.11 -8.21
C ALA A 43 -13.35 -0.83 -7.28
N ILE A 44 -13.84 -1.74 -6.43
CA ILE A 44 -13.00 -2.61 -5.60
C ILE A 44 -12.09 -3.48 -6.47
N LYS A 45 -12.63 -4.18 -7.48
CA LYS A 45 -11.83 -5.03 -8.37
C LYS A 45 -10.78 -4.23 -9.14
N ALA A 46 -11.15 -3.07 -9.66
CA ALA A 46 -10.22 -2.18 -10.36
C ALA A 46 -9.09 -1.70 -9.43
N SER A 47 -9.43 -1.32 -8.20
CA SER A 47 -8.47 -0.91 -7.18
C SER A 47 -7.53 -2.05 -6.79
N SER A 48 -8.05 -3.28 -6.69
CA SER A 48 -7.22 -4.48 -6.44
C SER A 48 -6.24 -4.75 -7.58
N LEU A 49 -6.63 -4.62 -8.85
CA LEU A 49 -5.71 -4.74 -9.97
C LEU A 49 -4.60 -3.66 -9.92
N GLY A 50 -4.97 -2.43 -9.58
CA GLY A 50 -4.01 -1.35 -9.37
C GLY A 50 -3.01 -1.65 -8.24
N ALA A 51 -3.50 -2.13 -7.10
CA ALA A 51 -2.67 -2.52 -5.96
C ALA A 51 -1.72 -3.68 -6.28
N ILE A 52 -2.15 -4.66 -7.08
CA ILE A 52 -1.30 -5.74 -7.59
C ILE A 52 -0.15 -5.15 -8.42
N ALA A 53 -0.46 -4.29 -9.41
CA ALA A 53 0.55 -3.69 -10.27
C ALA A 53 1.57 -2.84 -9.48
N VAL A 54 1.07 -1.98 -8.57
CA VAL A 54 1.91 -1.17 -7.69
C VAL A 54 2.82 -2.05 -6.83
N SER A 55 2.30 -3.14 -6.26
CA SER A 55 3.11 -4.04 -5.43
C SER A 55 4.21 -4.75 -6.22
N LEU A 56 3.95 -5.13 -7.47
CA LEU A 56 4.97 -5.68 -8.37
C LEU A 56 6.07 -4.64 -8.65
N TYR A 57 5.69 -3.39 -8.94
CA TYR A 57 6.65 -2.31 -9.19
C TYR A 57 7.46 -1.94 -7.94
N TYR A 58 6.84 -1.94 -6.76
CA TYR A 58 7.54 -1.70 -5.49
C TYR A 58 8.54 -2.82 -5.20
N THR A 59 8.16 -4.08 -5.45
CA THR A 59 9.03 -5.25 -5.30
C THR A 59 10.23 -5.17 -6.25
N LEU A 60 10.00 -4.77 -7.51
CA LEU A 60 11.06 -4.56 -8.49
C LEU A 60 11.98 -3.40 -8.08
N ALA A 61 11.42 -2.27 -7.65
CA ALA A 61 12.20 -1.12 -7.18
C ALA A 61 13.05 -1.47 -5.93
N ALA A 62 12.51 -2.28 -5.02
CA ALA A 62 13.24 -2.81 -3.87
C ALA A 62 14.40 -3.70 -4.30
N TYR A 63 14.16 -4.61 -5.25
CA TYR A 63 15.20 -5.48 -5.82
C TYR A 63 16.33 -4.67 -6.49
N GLN A 64 15.97 -3.58 -7.17
CA GLN A 64 16.90 -2.68 -7.85
C GLN A 64 17.56 -1.65 -6.91
N GLU A 65 17.26 -1.66 -5.61
CA GLU A 65 17.76 -0.67 -4.64
C GLU A 65 17.49 0.79 -5.09
N ASN A 66 16.36 1.04 -5.76
CA ASN A 66 16.06 2.34 -6.33
C ASN A 66 15.71 3.39 -5.26
N ARG A 67 16.73 4.11 -4.78
CA ARG A 67 16.60 5.10 -3.71
C ARG A 67 15.72 6.29 -4.06
N LEU A 68 15.69 6.70 -5.33
CA LEU A 68 14.80 7.76 -5.76
C LEU A 68 13.34 7.31 -5.61
N PHE A 69 13.03 6.08 -6.04
CA PHE A 69 11.72 5.49 -5.83
C PHE A 69 11.35 5.46 -4.35
N PHE A 70 12.23 4.98 -3.48
CA PHE A 70 11.97 4.91 -2.03
C PHE A 70 11.67 6.29 -1.43
N LYS A 71 12.38 7.33 -1.86
CA LYS A 71 12.12 8.71 -1.41
C LYS A 71 10.76 9.23 -1.89
N LEU A 72 10.37 8.91 -3.12
CA LEU A 72 9.11 9.36 -3.71
C LEU A 72 7.89 8.63 -3.15
N THR A 73 8.04 7.38 -2.68
CA THR A 73 6.93 6.67 -2.04
C THR A 73 6.54 7.28 -0.70
N ILE A 74 7.46 7.93 0.02
CA ILE A 74 7.16 8.56 1.33
C ILE A 74 6.07 9.63 1.21
N PRO A 75 6.23 10.73 0.44
CA PRO A 75 5.21 11.76 0.35
C PRO A 75 3.92 11.22 -0.27
N MET A 76 4.00 10.30 -1.23
CA MET A 76 2.80 9.69 -1.83
C MET A 76 2.01 8.88 -0.81
N ARG A 77 2.66 8.07 0.02
CA ARG A 77 1.98 7.24 1.03
C ARG A 77 1.45 8.07 2.19
N LEU A 78 2.17 9.13 2.61
CA LEU A 78 1.66 10.11 3.57
C LEU A 78 0.43 10.87 3.02
N PHE A 79 0.43 11.19 1.72
CA PHE A 79 -0.73 11.77 1.06
C PHE A 79 -1.89 10.77 1.00
N THR A 80 -1.65 9.50 0.65
CA THR A 80 -2.68 8.45 0.75
C THR A 80 -3.25 8.38 2.16
N THR A 81 -2.40 8.36 3.19
CA THR A 81 -2.83 8.40 4.60
C THR A 81 -3.75 9.57 4.89
N SER A 82 -3.40 10.79 4.46
CA SER A 82 -4.23 11.97 4.74
C SER A 82 -5.59 11.88 4.05
N ILE A 83 -5.65 11.41 2.80
CA ILE A 83 -6.91 11.23 2.07
C ILE A 83 -7.77 10.16 2.75
N VAL A 84 -7.25 8.95 2.96
CA VAL A 84 -8.04 7.84 3.52
C VAL A 84 -8.47 8.09 4.95
N TRP A 85 -7.72 8.89 5.72
CA TRP A 85 -8.11 9.30 7.07
C TRP A 85 -9.40 10.14 7.07
N ASN A 86 -9.60 10.94 6.01
CA ASN A 86 -10.78 11.78 5.81
C ASN A 86 -11.95 11.05 5.13
N MET A 87 -11.74 9.83 4.60
CA MET A 87 -12.80 9.03 3.98
C MET A 87 -13.73 8.35 5.00
N GLY A 88 -13.38 8.36 6.29
CA GLY A 88 -14.21 7.86 7.37
C GLY A 88 -13.55 6.73 8.18
N PRO A 89 -14.20 6.29 9.28
CA PRO A 89 -13.60 5.33 10.23
C PRO A 89 -13.18 4.00 9.61
N GLY A 90 -13.94 3.48 8.63
CA GLY A 90 -13.65 2.22 7.95
C GLY A 90 -12.33 2.22 7.17
N CYS A 91 -11.85 3.39 6.74
CA CYS A 91 -10.61 3.54 5.98
C CYS A 91 -9.37 3.87 6.85
N ARG A 92 -9.55 4.07 8.17
CA ARG A 92 -8.44 4.49 9.05
C ARG A 92 -7.37 3.43 9.23
N SER A 93 -7.72 2.16 9.18
CA SER A 93 -6.76 1.04 9.23
C SER A 93 -5.77 1.12 8.06
N LEU A 94 -6.27 1.41 6.85
CA LEU A 94 -5.44 1.65 5.67
C LEU A 94 -4.56 2.88 5.85
N GLY A 95 -5.10 3.97 6.42
CA GLY A 95 -4.33 5.17 6.73
C GLY A 95 -3.15 4.91 7.65
N TRP A 96 -3.36 4.12 8.70
CA TRP A 96 -2.29 3.67 9.59
C TRP A 96 -1.24 2.84 8.86
N PHE A 97 -1.66 1.88 8.05
CA PHE A 97 -0.74 1.02 7.30
C PHE A 97 0.14 1.80 6.33
N GLU A 98 -0.47 2.73 5.58
CA GLU A 98 0.25 3.61 4.66
C GLU A 98 1.22 4.53 5.41
N GLY A 99 0.76 5.17 6.48
CA GLY A 99 1.51 6.21 7.18
C GLY A 99 2.67 5.63 7.98
N LEU A 100 2.43 4.58 8.75
CA LEU A 100 3.48 3.91 9.52
C LEU A 100 4.54 3.32 8.60
N GLY A 101 4.14 2.70 7.49
CA GLY A 101 5.13 2.17 6.56
C GLY A 101 5.89 3.27 5.80
N ALA A 102 5.28 4.43 5.52
CA ALA A 102 5.98 5.58 4.96
C ALA A 102 7.04 6.14 5.93
N LEU A 103 6.67 6.27 7.21
CA LEU A 103 7.58 6.68 8.28
C LEU A 103 8.73 5.67 8.44
N ALA A 104 8.43 4.36 8.43
CA ALA A 104 9.44 3.32 8.51
C ALA A 104 10.44 3.41 7.33
N THR A 105 9.95 3.61 6.09
CA THR A 105 10.82 3.80 4.93
C THR A 105 11.68 5.07 5.07
N GLY A 106 11.09 6.18 5.53
CA GLY A 106 11.82 7.43 5.76
C GLY A 106 12.92 7.29 6.80
N LEU A 107 12.62 6.68 7.95
CA LEU A 107 13.61 6.40 9.00
C LEU A 107 14.71 5.47 8.49
N ALA A 108 14.35 4.40 7.77
CA ALA A 108 15.33 3.49 7.19
C ALA A 108 16.26 4.20 6.18
N LEU A 109 15.76 5.18 5.43
CA LEU A 109 16.57 5.98 4.51
C LEU A 109 17.52 6.97 5.21
N LEU A 110 17.21 7.39 6.44
CA LEU A 110 18.09 8.25 7.24
C LEU A 110 19.22 7.47 7.93
N LEU A 111 19.09 6.16 8.05
CA LEU A 111 20.05 5.27 8.72
C LEU A 111 21.09 4.66 7.76
N VAL A 112 21.04 5.02 6.47
CA VAL A 112 21.93 4.50 5.41
C VAL A 112 22.56 5.67 4.66
#